data_AF-A0A9P6SMD1-F1
#
_entry.id   AF-A0A9P6SMD1-F1
#
_cell.length_a   1.000
_cell.length_b   1.000
_cell.length_c   1.000
_cell.angle_alpha   90.00
_cell.angle_beta   90.00
_cell.angle_gamma   90.00
#
_symmetry.space_group_name_H-M   'P 1'
#
loop_
_entity.id
_entity.type
_entity.pdbx_description
1 polymer ?
#
loop_
_entity_poly.entity_id
_entity_poly.type
_entity_poly.pdbx_seq_one_letter_code
_entity_poly.pdbx_strand_id
1 'polypeptide(L)'
;MDPELGTFLSHVLGWVYFIAWSASFYPQAILNWRRKSVQGLSIDFIYLNVLGFLCYSIFNLSFYLSSEVQEEYRKRNDGQDNLVRANDVFFAVHALVLSSFTLFQTLIYKREHGQRFSSPARLLIVITILGTGIVFAAVISGSSQWIDLLYYLSYIKLGISFVKYCPQVYLNYSTQSTVGWSIHNILLDFTGGTLSVAQLVLDAYISGNWSGISGDPVKFGLGFVSIFFDLIFMTQHYILYRNREDSYAPVSMVESNGEEKKKGLLLLPTYTKLNYMTFQHEDGAQRTPEVMTDLEMGAGENRPSSQH
;
A
#
# COMPACT_ATOMS: atom_id res chain seq x y z
N MET A 1 32.58 -13.78 18.32
CA MET A 1 31.55 -14.71 17.83
C MET A 1 32.24 -15.73 16.95
N ASP A 2 31.87 -17.00 17.02
CA ASP A 2 32.38 -18.01 16.09
C ASP A 2 32.02 -17.59 14.65
N PRO A 3 32.99 -17.44 13.73
CA PRO A 3 32.72 -17.04 12.35
C PRO A 3 31.68 -17.91 11.65
N GLU A 4 31.68 -19.23 11.90
CA GLU A 4 30.72 -20.15 11.30
C GLU A 4 29.29 -19.91 11.82
N LEU A 5 29.15 -19.69 13.13
CA LEU A 5 27.86 -19.33 13.73
C LEU A 5 27.35 -17.99 13.18
N GLY A 6 28.23 -17.03 12.92
CA GLY A 6 27.85 -15.74 12.35
C GLY A 6 27.35 -15.81 10.94
N THR A 7 28.05 -16.54 10.08
CA THR A 7 27.59 -16.75 8.71
C THR A 7 26.26 -17.52 8.70
N PHE A 8 26.09 -18.53 9.55
CA PHE A 8 24.82 -19.25 9.68
C PHE A 8 23.67 -18.32 10.10
N LEU A 9 23.86 -17.50 11.14
CA LEU A 9 22.84 -16.55 11.61
C LEU A 9 22.50 -15.52 10.54
N SER A 10 23.48 -15.00 9.81
CA SER A 10 23.25 -14.10 8.68
C SER A 10 22.37 -14.76 7.61
N HIS A 11 22.65 -16.00 7.22
CA HIS A 11 21.82 -16.74 6.27
C HIS A 11 20.39 -16.96 6.76
N VAL A 12 20.21 -17.31 8.04
CA VAL A 12 18.87 -17.47 8.63
C VAL A 12 18.10 -16.16 8.60
N LEU A 13 18.72 -15.05 9.04
CA LEU A 13 18.11 -13.72 8.96
C LEU A 13 17.72 -13.39 7.50
N GLY A 14 18.65 -13.64 6.58
CA GLY A 14 18.51 -13.67 5.12
C GLY A 14 17.15 -14.21 4.65
N TRP A 15 16.95 -15.50 4.91
CA TRP A 15 15.76 -16.22 4.47
C TRP A 15 14.50 -15.76 5.18
N VAL A 16 14.57 -15.48 6.47
CA VAL A 16 13.39 -15.08 7.25
C VAL A 16 12.87 -13.72 6.79
N TYR A 17 13.73 -12.71 6.59
CA TYR A 17 13.25 -11.43 6.10
C TYR A 17 12.74 -11.51 4.67
N PHE A 18 13.37 -12.32 3.81
CA PHE A 18 12.92 -12.53 2.44
C PHE A 18 11.50 -13.09 2.41
N ILE A 19 11.25 -14.13 3.21
CA ILE A 19 9.92 -14.74 3.34
C ILE A 19 8.92 -13.73 3.93
N ALA A 20 9.31 -12.96 4.96
CA ALA A 20 8.44 -11.95 5.56
C ALA A 20 8.01 -10.88 4.55
N TRP A 21 8.95 -10.34 3.77
CA TRP A 21 8.65 -9.38 2.72
C TRP A 21 7.81 -9.97 1.59
N SER A 22 8.08 -11.19 1.13
CA SER A 22 7.24 -11.83 0.12
C SER A 22 5.81 -12.09 0.64
N ALA A 23 5.69 -12.53 1.90
CA ALA A 23 4.39 -12.78 2.51
C ALA A 23 3.59 -11.49 2.76
N SER A 24 4.24 -10.34 2.94
CA SER A 24 3.59 -9.06 3.25
C SER A 24 2.59 -8.60 2.16
N PHE A 25 2.74 -9.08 0.92
CA PHE A 25 1.84 -8.74 -0.18
C PHE A 25 0.46 -9.42 -0.11
N TYR A 26 0.33 -10.52 0.63
CA TYR A 26 -0.91 -11.31 0.68
C TYR A 26 -2.00 -10.76 1.60
N PRO A 27 -1.69 -10.29 2.83
CA PRO A 27 -2.70 -9.86 3.77
C PRO A 27 -3.68 -8.82 3.24
N GLN A 28 -3.22 -7.83 2.46
CA GLN A 28 -4.12 -6.82 1.90
C GLN A 28 -5.09 -7.43 0.87
N ALA A 29 -4.58 -8.29 -0.02
CA ALA A 29 -5.40 -8.97 -1.02
C ALA A 29 -6.45 -9.88 -0.35
N ILE A 30 -6.07 -10.59 0.71
CA ILE A 30 -6.98 -11.42 1.50
C ILE A 30 -8.02 -10.57 2.21
N LEU A 31 -7.62 -9.44 2.81
CA LEU A 31 -8.53 -8.52 3.50
C LEU A 31 -9.60 -7.98 2.55
N ASN A 32 -9.18 -7.51 1.37
CA ASN A 32 -10.08 -7.04 0.32
C ASN A 32 -11.06 -8.15 -0.11
N TRP A 33 -10.57 -9.39 -0.29
CA TRP A 33 -11.40 -10.52 -0.66
C TRP A 33 -12.41 -10.90 0.42
N ARG A 34 -12.04 -10.83 1.69
CA ARG A 34 -12.95 -11.11 2.83
C ARG A 34 -14.00 -10.02 3.02
N ARG A 35 -13.61 -8.75 2.89
CA ARG A 35 -14.52 -7.60 3.06
C ARG A 35 -15.40 -7.32 1.85
N LYS A 36 -15.01 -7.81 0.65
CA LYS A 36 -15.61 -7.42 -0.64
C LYS A 36 -15.67 -5.90 -0.85
N SER A 37 -14.73 -5.19 -0.22
CA SER A 37 -14.62 -3.74 -0.21
C SER A 37 -13.14 -3.35 -0.13
N VAL A 38 -12.77 -2.30 -0.86
CA VAL A 38 -11.46 -1.64 -0.80
C VAL A 38 -11.54 -0.28 -0.11
N GLN A 39 -12.64 0.02 0.58
CA GLN A 39 -12.77 1.24 1.39
C GLN A 39 -11.72 1.26 2.50
N GLY A 40 -11.09 2.42 2.67
CA GLY A 40 -9.94 2.64 3.56
C GLY A 40 -8.59 2.29 2.96
N LEU A 41 -8.54 1.78 1.72
CA LEU A 41 -7.31 1.59 0.96
C LEU A 41 -7.12 2.76 -0.01
N SER A 42 -5.92 3.35 -0.01
CA SER A 42 -5.56 4.46 -0.87
C SER A 42 -5.33 3.98 -2.30
N ILE A 43 -6.12 4.51 -3.24
CA ILE A 43 -5.98 4.23 -4.67
C ILE A 43 -4.61 4.69 -5.17
N ASP A 44 -4.13 5.86 -4.73
CA ASP A 44 -2.81 6.36 -5.07
C ASP A 44 -1.71 5.39 -4.67
N PHE A 45 -1.76 4.85 -3.44
CA PHE A 45 -0.81 3.83 -2.99
C PHE A 45 -0.79 2.63 -3.93
N ILE A 46 -1.95 2.09 -4.29
CA ILE A 46 -2.04 0.90 -5.15
C ILE A 46 -1.42 1.15 -6.54
N TYR A 47 -1.79 2.25 -7.20
CA TYR A 47 -1.26 2.58 -8.53
C TYR A 47 0.25 2.81 -8.49
N LEU A 48 0.73 3.57 -7.50
CA LEU A 48 2.16 3.80 -7.30
C LEU A 48 2.89 2.49 -7.03
N ASN A 49 2.30 1.58 -6.24
CA ASN A 49 2.89 0.29 -5.95
C ASN A 49 3.02 -0.59 -7.21
N VAL A 50 1.97 -0.65 -8.05
CA VAL A 50 2.01 -1.35 -9.34
C VAL A 50 3.06 -0.74 -10.26
N LEU A 51 3.08 0.59 -10.43
CA LEU A 51 4.06 1.27 -11.28
C LEU A 51 5.49 0.99 -10.83
N GLY A 52 5.75 1.11 -9.52
CA GLY A 52 7.05 0.82 -8.96
C GLY A 52 7.49 -0.62 -9.26
N PHE A 53 6.65 -1.62 -8.94
CA PHE A 53 7.00 -3.02 -9.20
C PHE A 53 7.07 -3.38 -10.69
N LEU A 54 6.38 -2.63 -11.56
CA LEU A 54 6.54 -2.76 -13.01
C LEU A 54 7.94 -2.31 -13.43
N CYS A 55 8.37 -1.11 -13.04
CA CYS A 55 9.73 -0.61 -13.28
C CYS A 55 10.79 -1.58 -12.74
N TYR A 56 10.58 -2.09 -11.52
CA TYR A 56 11.50 -3.01 -10.88
C TYR A 56 11.55 -4.38 -11.57
N SER A 57 10.41 -4.89 -12.05
CA SER A 57 10.36 -6.15 -12.79
C SER A 57 11.07 -6.03 -14.13
N ILE A 58 10.85 -4.94 -14.87
CA ILE A 58 11.54 -4.67 -16.15
C ILE A 58 13.05 -4.60 -15.92
N PHE A 59 13.49 -3.89 -14.88
CA PHE A 59 14.90 -3.81 -14.50
C PHE A 59 15.51 -5.20 -14.27
N ASN A 60 14.96 -5.97 -13.33
CA ASN A 60 15.54 -7.27 -12.95
C ASN A 60 15.48 -8.29 -14.08
N LEU A 61 14.36 -8.35 -14.83
CA LEU A 61 14.24 -9.24 -15.98
C LEU A 61 15.28 -8.92 -17.06
N SER A 62 15.48 -7.63 -17.36
CA SER A 62 16.42 -7.20 -18.40
C SER A 62 17.87 -7.49 -17.99
N PHE A 63 18.26 -7.16 -16.76
CA PHE A 63 19.60 -7.47 -16.24
C PHE A 63 19.88 -8.98 -16.16
N TYR A 64 18.85 -9.79 -15.92
CA TYR A 64 18.99 -11.24 -15.80
C TYR A 64 18.97 -11.98 -17.15
N LEU A 65 18.13 -11.55 -18.11
CA LEU A 65 17.91 -12.28 -19.37
C LEU A 65 18.62 -11.69 -20.58
N SER A 66 18.92 -10.38 -20.60
CA SER A 66 19.50 -9.72 -21.78
C SER A 66 21.03 -9.73 -21.72
N SER A 67 21.65 -10.47 -22.63
CA SER A 67 23.11 -10.48 -22.80
C SER A 67 23.65 -9.11 -23.21
N GLU A 68 22.87 -8.32 -23.95
CA GLU A 68 23.25 -6.96 -24.35
C GLU A 68 23.37 -6.05 -23.12
N VAL A 69 22.35 -6.02 -22.26
CA VAL A 69 22.37 -5.22 -21.01
C VAL A 69 23.51 -5.66 -20.09
N GLN A 70 23.76 -6.98 -19.99
CA GLN A 70 24.86 -7.51 -19.20
C GLN A 70 26.23 -7.04 -19.72
N GLU A 71 26.41 -7.04 -21.04
CA GLU A 71 27.64 -6.55 -21.67
C GLU A 71 27.80 -5.03 -21.51
N GLU A 72 26.72 -4.25 -21.68
CA GLU A 72 26.72 -2.81 -21.40
C GLU A 72 27.10 -2.50 -19.95
N TYR A 73 26.62 -3.31 -19.00
CA TYR A 73 27.00 -3.20 -17.59
C TYR A 73 28.48 -3.50 -17.39
N ARG A 74 28.99 -4.63 -17.93
CA ARG A 74 30.41 -5.00 -17.81
C ARG A 74 31.33 -3.91 -18.34
N LYS A 75 31.01 -3.32 -19.50
CA LYS A 75 31.78 -2.22 -20.09
C LYS A 75 31.87 -0.98 -19.18
N ARG A 76 30.86 -0.74 -18.35
CA ARG A 76 30.79 0.40 -17.44
C ARG A 76 31.34 0.11 -16.04
N ASN A 77 31.63 -1.14 -15.71
CA ASN A 77 32.03 -1.59 -14.38
C ASN A 77 33.28 -2.48 -14.44
N ASP A 78 34.29 -2.12 -15.23
CA ASP A 78 35.59 -2.81 -15.31
C ASP A 78 35.49 -4.32 -15.58
N GLY A 79 34.53 -4.73 -16.40
CA GLY A 79 34.29 -6.13 -16.76
C GLY A 79 33.53 -6.94 -15.70
N GLN A 80 33.12 -6.34 -14.59
CA GLN A 80 32.37 -7.03 -13.53
C GLN A 80 30.94 -7.34 -13.95
N ASP A 81 30.48 -8.54 -13.62
CA ASP A 81 29.09 -8.93 -13.84
C ASP A 81 28.14 -8.22 -12.87
N ASN A 82 26.92 -7.98 -13.32
CA ASN A 82 25.88 -7.41 -12.46
C ASN A 82 25.48 -8.39 -11.34
N LEU A 83 24.95 -7.84 -10.25
CA LEU A 83 24.60 -8.60 -9.06
C LEU A 83 23.17 -9.16 -9.07
N VAL A 84 22.38 -8.93 -10.11
CA VAL A 84 20.98 -9.41 -10.18
C VAL A 84 20.96 -10.94 -10.27
N ARG A 85 20.17 -11.57 -9.41
CA ARG A 85 20.01 -13.03 -9.34
C ARG A 85 18.56 -13.43 -9.60
N ALA A 86 18.34 -14.74 -9.79
CA ALA A 86 17.01 -15.29 -10.09
C ALA A 86 15.97 -15.00 -8.99
N ASN A 87 16.40 -14.97 -7.72
CA ASN A 87 15.54 -14.61 -6.59
C ASN A 87 15.05 -13.15 -6.65
N ASP A 88 15.88 -12.22 -7.15
CA ASP A 88 15.50 -10.82 -7.31
C ASP A 88 14.43 -10.65 -8.39
N VAL A 89 14.59 -11.38 -9.50
CA VAL A 89 13.58 -11.48 -10.58
C VAL A 89 12.28 -12.04 -10.04
N PHE A 90 12.34 -13.18 -9.34
CA PHE A 90 11.15 -13.81 -8.77
C PHE A 90 10.42 -12.87 -7.82
N PHE A 91 11.14 -12.22 -6.90
CA PHE A 91 10.57 -11.26 -5.95
C PHE A 91 9.90 -10.08 -6.66
N ALA A 92 10.58 -9.47 -7.63
CA ALA A 92 10.05 -8.32 -8.36
C ALA A 92 8.76 -8.67 -9.12
N VAL A 93 8.76 -9.78 -9.87
CA VAL A 93 7.60 -10.25 -10.64
C VAL A 93 6.46 -10.67 -9.70
N HIS A 94 6.78 -11.39 -8.62
CA HIS A 94 5.81 -11.79 -7.62
C HIS A 94 5.09 -10.57 -7.01
N ALA A 95 5.84 -9.56 -6.58
CA ALA A 95 5.30 -8.34 -6.04
C ALA A 95 4.45 -7.56 -7.07
N LEU A 96 4.86 -7.53 -8.34
CA LEU A 96 4.06 -6.94 -9.43
C LEU A 96 2.72 -7.66 -9.60
N VAL A 97 2.72 -9.00 -9.62
CA VAL A 97 1.49 -9.81 -9.78
C VAL A 97 0.53 -9.55 -8.63
N LEU A 98 0.99 -9.61 -7.38
CA LEU A 98 0.13 -9.40 -6.21
C LEU A 98 -0.37 -7.95 -6.09
N SER A 99 0.47 -6.97 -6.44
CA SER A 99 0.06 -5.57 -6.50
C SER A 99 -0.98 -5.33 -7.60
N SER A 100 -0.80 -5.96 -8.77
CA SER A 100 -1.75 -5.87 -9.88
C SER A 100 -3.07 -6.57 -9.56
N PHE A 101 -3.01 -7.69 -8.84
CA PHE A 101 -4.19 -8.35 -8.31
C PHE A 101 -4.95 -7.46 -7.33
N THR A 102 -4.24 -6.78 -6.43
CA THR A 102 -4.84 -5.79 -5.51
C THR A 102 -5.45 -4.61 -6.27
N LEU A 103 -4.82 -4.15 -7.35
CA LEU A 103 -5.40 -3.15 -8.25
C LEU A 103 -6.67 -3.65 -8.93
N PHE A 104 -6.66 -4.89 -9.44
CA PHE A 104 -7.85 -5.51 -10.01
C PHE A 104 -8.99 -5.62 -9.00
N GLN A 105 -8.70 -5.93 -7.73
CA GLN A 105 -9.71 -5.94 -6.67
C GLN A 105 -10.41 -4.59 -6.51
N THR A 106 -9.71 -3.48 -6.77
CA THR A 106 -10.39 -2.17 -6.79
C THR A 106 -11.45 -2.13 -7.89
N LEU A 107 -11.23 -2.72 -9.06
CA LEU A 107 -12.18 -2.70 -10.18
C LEU A 107 -13.49 -3.44 -9.89
N ILE A 108 -13.44 -4.46 -9.03
CA ILE A 108 -14.59 -5.34 -8.75
C ILE A 108 -15.28 -5.08 -7.42
N TYR A 109 -14.56 -4.56 -6.42
CA TYR A 109 -15.08 -4.37 -5.06
C TYR A 109 -15.52 -2.93 -4.80
N LYS A 110 -16.37 -2.77 -3.79
CA LYS A 110 -16.89 -1.46 -3.38
C LYS A 110 -15.73 -0.52 -3.02
N ARG A 111 -15.76 0.68 -3.59
CA ARG A 111 -14.81 1.78 -3.31
C ARG A 111 -15.50 2.91 -2.57
N GLU A 112 -14.69 3.79 -1.99
CA GLU A 112 -15.20 5.03 -1.41
C GLU A 112 -15.73 5.96 -2.50
N HIS A 113 -16.91 6.56 -2.28
CA HIS A 113 -17.48 7.50 -3.25
C HIS A 113 -16.57 8.73 -3.38
N GLY A 114 -16.21 9.08 -4.62
CA GLY A 114 -15.39 10.27 -4.90
C GLY A 114 -13.89 10.10 -4.66
N GLN A 115 -13.39 8.88 -4.38
CA GLN A 115 -11.96 8.61 -4.40
C GLN A 115 -11.40 8.91 -5.81
N ARG A 116 -10.60 9.97 -5.90
CA ARG A 116 -9.95 10.42 -7.14
C ARG A 116 -8.44 10.28 -7.00
N PHE A 117 -7.80 10.08 -8.14
CA PHE A 117 -6.35 10.04 -8.23
C PHE A 117 -5.76 11.43 -7.95
N SER A 118 -4.89 11.53 -6.94
CA SER A 118 -4.34 12.83 -6.53
C SER A 118 -3.46 13.46 -7.61
N SER A 119 -3.38 14.78 -7.62
CA SER A 119 -2.55 15.52 -8.57
C SER A 119 -1.06 15.15 -8.47
N PRO A 120 -0.45 14.99 -7.26
CA PRO A 120 0.93 14.54 -7.16
C PRO A 120 1.17 13.14 -7.72
N ALA A 121 0.27 12.18 -7.45
CA ALA A 121 0.39 10.84 -8.01
C ALA A 121 0.26 10.85 -9.54
N ARG A 122 -0.64 11.68 -10.08
CA ARG A 122 -0.79 11.88 -11.54
C ARG A 122 0.45 12.46 -12.18
N LEU A 123 1.04 13.47 -11.55
CA LEU A 123 2.27 14.07 -12.00
C LEU A 123 3.40 13.04 -12.03
N LEU A 124 3.55 12.21 -11.00
CA LEU A 124 4.55 11.13 -10.97
C LEU A 124 4.36 10.12 -12.09
N ILE A 125 3.11 9.71 -12.37
CA ILE A 125 2.81 8.80 -13.50
C ILE A 125 3.18 9.47 -14.83
N VAL A 126 2.78 10.71 -15.04
CA VAL A 126 3.06 11.44 -16.29
C VAL A 126 4.58 11.62 -16.50
N ILE A 127 5.31 12.03 -15.47
CA ILE A 127 6.77 12.15 -15.51
C ILE A 127 7.40 10.80 -15.85
N THR A 128 6.93 9.72 -15.23
CA THR A 128 7.43 8.37 -15.51
C THR A 128 7.21 7.97 -16.96
N ILE A 129 5.99 8.16 -17.50
CA ILE A 129 5.66 7.80 -18.88
C ILE A 129 6.46 8.63 -19.87
N LEU A 130 6.49 9.97 -19.70
CA LEU A 130 7.20 10.86 -20.60
C LEU A 130 8.71 10.63 -20.57
N GLY A 131 9.31 10.55 -19.37
CA GLY A 131 10.74 10.32 -19.25
C GLY A 131 11.16 8.94 -19.75
N THR A 132 10.36 7.90 -19.49
CA THR A 132 10.58 6.57 -20.08
C THR A 132 10.53 6.65 -21.62
N GLY A 133 9.54 7.35 -22.18
CA GLY A 133 9.41 7.54 -23.63
C GLY A 133 10.60 8.29 -24.24
N ILE A 134 11.09 9.33 -23.58
CA ILE A 134 12.27 10.11 -24.02
C ILE A 134 13.53 9.23 -24.01
N VAL A 135 13.80 8.53 -22.90
CA VAL A 135 15.00 7.69 -22.81
C VAL A 135 14.90 6.52 -23.79
N PHE A 136 13.72 5.90 -23.93
CA PHE A 136 13.48 4.86 -24.92
C PHE A 136 13.75 5.35 -26.35
N ALA A 137 13.25 6.54 -26.72
CA ALA A 137 13.53 7.14 -28.02
C ALA A 137 15.04 7.40 -28.25
N ALA A 138 15.76 7.83 -27.20
CA ALA A 138 17.21 8.02 -27.26
C ALA A 138 17.97 6.69 -27.46
N VAL A 139 17.48 5.59 -26.89
CA VAL A 139 18.03 4.24 -27.14
C VAL A 139 17.82 3.83 -28.59
N ILE A 140 16.60 3.98 -29.11
CA ILE A 140 16.28 3.64 -30.50
C ILE A 140 17.06 4.52 -31.50
N SER A 141 17.33 5.78 -31.17
CA SER A 141 18.15 6.67 -32.00
C SER A 141 19.65 6.40 -31.92
N GLY A 142 20.10 5.46 -31.07
CA GLY A 142 21.52 5.17 -30.83
C GLY A 142 22.26 6.21 -29.99
N SER A 143 21.53 7.18 -29.40
CA SER A 143 22.10 8.23 -28.55
C SER A 143 22.26 7.78 -27.09
N SER A 144 21.66 6.64 -26.71
CA SER A 144 21.73 6.05 -25.38
C SER A 144 21.69 4.52 -25.48
N GLN A 145 22.00 3.85 -24.38
CA GLN A 145 22.04 2.39 -24.30
C GLN A 145 20.86 1.84 -23.49
N TRP A 146 20.55 0.55 -23.63
CA TRP A 146 19.44 -0.07 -22.90
C TRP A 146 19.60 0.07 -21.39
N ILE A 147 20.83 -0.07 -20.89
CA ILE A 147 21.15 0.11 -19.47
C ILE A 147 20.77 1.50 -18.93
N ASP A 148 20.81 2.56 -19.75
CA ASP A 148 20.41 3.92 -19.33
C ASP A 148 18.91 3.99 -19.05
N LEU A 149 18.10 3.34 -19.88
CA LEU A 149 16.66 3.19 -19.65
C LEU A 149 16.39 2.40 -18.37
N LEU A 150 17.14 1.31 -18.13
CA LEU A 150 16.96 0.51 -16.93
C LEU A 150 17.34 1.28 -15.66
N TYR A 151 18.44 2.02 -15.67
CA TYR A 151 18.79 2.91 -14.56
C TYR A 151 17.73 3.98 -14.31
N TYR A 152 17.20 4.60 -15.37
CA TYR A 152 16.08 5.53 -15.24
C TYR A 152 14.88 4.89 -14.53
N LEU A 153 14.45 3.69 -14.97
CA LEU A 153 13.35 2.95 -14.33
C LEU A 153 13.66 2.58 -12.86
N SER A 154 14.91 2.26 -12.55
CA SER A 154 15.33 1.95 -11.18
C SER A 154 15.20 3.16 -10.25
N TYR A 155 15.55 4.37 -10.73
CA TYR A 155 15.38 5.61 -9.97
C TYR A 155 13.90 5.96 -9.75
N ILE A 156 13.03 5.71 -10.74
CA ILE A 156 11.58 5.84 -10.58
C ILE A 156 11.07 4.89 -9.49
N LYS A 157 11.45 3.61 -9.53
CA LYS A 157 11.10 2.63 -8.48
C LYS A 157 11.56 3.11 -7.11
N LEU A 158 12.79 3.60 -7.00
CA LEU A 158 13.34 4.12 -5.75
C LEU A 158 12.49 5.28 -5.23
N GLY A 159 12.27 6.31 -6.06
CA GLY A 159 11.45 7.48 -5.71
C GLY A 159 10.04 7.11 -5.27
N ILE A 160 9.36 6.21 -6.00
CA ILE A 160 8.05 5.67 -5.62
C ILE A 160 8.08 5.03 -4.23
N SER A 161 9.16 4.30 -3.90
CA SER A 161 9.26 3.61 -2.61
C SER A 161 9.31 4.57 -1.43
N PHE A 162 9.81 5.80 -1.62
CA PHE A 162 9.79 6.86 -0.60
C PHE A 162 8.41 7.52 -0.42
N VAL A 163 7.61 7.63 -1.48
CA VAL A 163 6.39 8.46 -1.46
C VAL A 163 5.09 7.66 -1.43
N LYS A 164 5.11 6.39 -1.86
CA LYS A 164 3.88 5.60 -2.07
C LYS A 164 3.01 5.47 -0.83
N TYR A 165 3.59 5.47 0.37
CA TYR A 165 2.88 5.31 1.63
C TYR A 165 2.24 6.61 2.14
N CYS A 166 2.70 7.79 1.69
CA CYS A 166 2.16 9.09 2.13
C CYS A 166 0.64 9.22 1.90
N PRO A 167 0.08 8.85 0.73
CA PRO A 167 -1.37 8.88 0.53
C PRO A 167 -2.16 8.02 1.51
N GLN A 168 -1.64 6.85 1.90
CA GLN A 168 -2.31 5.98 2.87
C GLN A 168 -2.21 6.54 4.29
N VAL A 169 -1.05 7.07 4.68
CA VAL A 169 -0.89 7.76 5.98
C VAL A 169 -1.88 8.91 6.09
N TYR A 170 -1.99 9.73 5.04
CA TYR A 170 -2.93 10.84 5.00
C TYR A 170 -4.39 10.36 5.03
N LEU A 171 -4.74 9.31 4.28
CA LEU A 171 -6.10 8.74 4.29
C LEU A 171 -6.49 8.25 5.68
N ASN A 172 -5.59 7.56 6.37
CA ASN A 172 -5.85 7.11 7.74
C ASN A 172 -6.04 8.30 8.70
N TYR A 173 -5.27 9.37 8.50
CA TYR A 173 -5.43 10.61 9.25
C TYR A 173 -6.76 11.31 8.94
N SER A 174 -7.13 11.49 7.68
CA SER A 174 -8.36 12.21 7.32
C SER A 174 -9.63 11.46 7.73
N THR A 175 -9.58 10.12 7.72
CA THR A 175 -10.71 9.26 8.12
C THR A 175 -10.70 8.90 9.61
N GLN A 176 -9.61 9.23 10.33
CA GLN A 176 -9.38 8.83 11.72
C GLN A 176 -9.58 7.31 11.93
N SER A 177 -9.22 6.51 10.93
CA SER A 177 -9.45 5.07 10.89
C SER A 177 -8.36 4.35 10.09
N THR A 178 -8.10 3.09 10.43
CA THR A 178 -7.25 2.18 9.64
C THR A 178 -8.03 0.99 9.09
N VAL A 179 -9.37 1.03 9.18
CA VAL A 179 -10.23 -0.01 8.63
C VAL A 179 -10.00 -0.13 7.13
N GLY A 180 -9.68 -1.33 6.66
CA GLY A 180 -9.34 -1.60 5.26
C GLY A 180 -7.88 -1.49 4.89
N TRP A 181 -7.03 -1.05 5.82
CA TRP A 181 -5.58 -1.15 5.72
C TRP A 181 -5.09 -2.33 6.57
N SER A 182 -4.51 -3.34 5.93
CA SER A 182 -4.13 -4.57 6.60
C SER A 182 -2.90 -4.39 7.49
N ILE A 183 -3.11 -4.37 8.81
CA ILE A 183 -1.99 -4.28 9.77
C ILE A 183 -1.03 -5.47 9.66
N HIS A 184 -1.51 -6.65 9.26
CA HIS A 184 -0.66 -7.83 9.06
C HIS A 184 0.34 -7.63 7.92
N ASN A 185 -0.02 -6.88 6.88
CA ASN A 185 0.94 -6.47 5.84
C ASN A 185 2.07 -5.66 6.50
N ILE A 186 1.73 -4.70 7.35
CA ILE A 186 2.66 -3.76 7.97
C ILE A 186 3.59 -4.48 8.96
N LEU A 187 3.05 -5.40 9.76
CA LEU A 187 3.87 -6.17 10.70
C LEU A 187 4.87 -7.07 9.98
N LEU A 188 4.47 -7.67 8.85
CA LEU A 188 5.37 -8.46 8.01
C LEU A 188 6.42 -7.60 7.31
N ASP A 189 6.04 -6.42 6.80
CA ASP A 189 6.98 -5.46 6.19
C ASP A 189 8.01 -4.97 7.22
N PHE A 190 7.54 -4.59 8.41
CA PHE A 190 8.38 -4.14 9.53
C PHE A 190 9.35 -5.24 9.98
N THR A 191 8.86 -6.48 10.06
CA THR A 191 9.69 -7.65 10.40
C THR A 191 10.77 -7.86 9.33
N GLY A 192 10.39 -7.80 8.05
CA GLY A 192 11.34 -7.89 6.93
C GLY A 192 12.40 -6.79 6.98
N GLY A 193 11.97 -5.53 7.11
CA GLY A 193 12.87 -4.38 7.20
C GLY A 193 13.84 -4.46 8.38
N THR A 194 13.32 -4.79 9.57
CA THR A 194 14.13 -4.88 10.79
C THR A 194 15.17 -6.00 10.71
N LEU A 195 14.76 -7.19 10.25
CA LEU A 195 15.66 -8.33 10.11
C LEU A 195 16.69 -8.12 8.98
N SER A 196 16.34 -7.43 7.91
CA SER A 196 17.28 -7.04 6.85
C SER A 196 18.35 -6.08 7.36
N VAL A 197 17.97 -5.05 8.14
CA VAL A 197 18.94 -4.16 8.79
C VAL A 197 19.81 -4.90 9.81
N ALA A 198 19.21 -5.81 10.59
CA ALA A 198 19.95 -6.63 11.54
C ALA A 198 20.99 -7.54 10.84
N GLN A 199 20.64 -8.14 9.70
CA GLN A 199 21.58 -8.93 8.90
C GLN A 199 22.74 -8.06 8.40
N LEU A 200 22.45 -6.87 7.85
CA LEU A 200 23.48 -5.92 7.39
C LEU A 200 24.47 -5.54 8.51
N VAL A 201 23.95 -5.25 9.71
CA VAL A 201 24.80 -4.94 10.88
C VAL A 201 25.65 -6.14 11.29
N LEU A 202 25.07 -7.34 11.26
CA LEU A 202 25.78 -8.58 11.58
C LEU A 202 26.91 -8.86 10.56
N ASP A 203 26.62 -8.72 9.27
CA ASP A 203 27.61 -8.93 8.19
C ASP A 203 28.77 -7.93 8.27
N ALA A 204 28.47 -6.66 8.58
CA ALA A 204 29.50 -5.64 8.80
C ALA A 204 30.36 -5.95 10.03
N TYR A 205 29.75 -6.44 11.11
CA TYR A 205 30.46 -6.86 12.31
C TYR A 205 31.37 -8.07 12.04
N ILE A 206 30.89 -9.09 11.33
CA ILE A 206 31.67 -10.30 10.99
C ILE A 206 32.83 -9.96 10.04
N SER A 207 32.57 -9.17 9.01
CA SER A 207 33.59 -8.78 8.03
C SER A 207 34.60 -7.76 8.54
N GLY A 208 34.34 -7.14 9.71
CA GLY A 208 35.10 -6.01 10.23
C GLY A 208 35.00 -4.75 9.36
N ASN A 209 34.16 -4.77 8.33
CA ASN A 209 34.05 -3.71 7.33
C ASN A 209 32.69 -3.00 7.40
N TRP A 210 32.64 -1.94 8.20
CA TRP A 210 31.47 -1.08 8.34
C TRP A 210 31.20 -0.20 7.11
N SER A 211 32.19 -0.06 6.21
CA SER A 211 32.00 0.73 4.98
C SER A 211 30.96 0.10 4.04
N GLY A 212 30.68 -1.20 4.18
CA GLY A 212 29.60 -1.89 3.46
C GLY A 212 28.20 -1.38 3.82
N ILE A 213 27.99 -0.88 5.05
CA ILE A 213 26.71 -0.27 5.45
C ILE A 213 26.52 1.10 4.79
N SER A 214 27.60 1.89 4.68
CA SER A 214 27.58 3.17 3.94
C SER A 214 27.67 3.00 2.42
N GLY A 215 28.16 1.85 1.94
CA GLY A 215 28.45 1.56 0.53
C GLY A 215 27.24 1.07 -0.27
N ASP A 216 26.19 0.58 0.39
CA ASP A 216 24.88 0.28 -0.21
C ASP A 216 23.78 1.17 0.41
N PRO A 217 23.79 2.48 0.13
CA PRO A 217 22.81 3.42 0.67
C PRO A 217 21.38 3.10 0.22
N VAL A 218 21.21 2.29 -0.81
CA VAL A 218 19.91 1.88 -1.35
C VAL A 218 19.28 0.81 -0.48
N LYS A 219 19.98 -0.29 -0.14
CA LYS A 219 19.43 -1.33 0.76
C LYS A 219 19.20 -0.79 2.17
N PHE A 220 20.16 -0.04 2.69
CA PHE A 220 20.01 0.63 3.99
C PHE A 220 18.83 1.61 3.96
N GLY A 221 18.75 2.48 2.96
CA GLY A 221 17.68 3.46 2.82
C GLY A 221 16.29 2.82 2.68
N LEU A 222 16.15 1.74 1.91
CA LEU A 222 14.88 1.05 1.71
C LEU A 222 14.35 0.42 3.00
N GLY A 223 15.23 -0.24 3.79
CA GLY A 223 14.86 -0.81 5.08
C GLY A 223 14.38 0.24 6.08
N PHE A 224 15.11 1.37 6.19
CA PHE A 224 14.72 2.47 7.09
C PHE A 224 13.41 3.15 6.69
N VAL A 225 13.19 3.38 5.40
CA VAL A 225 11.94 3.99 4.91
C VAL A 225 10.74 3.10 5.20
N SER A 226 10.87 1.79 4.97
CA SER A 226 9.84 0.80 5.31
C SER A 226 9.54 0.84 6.81
N ILE A 227 10.55 0.68 7.67
CA ILE A 227 10.41 0.76 9.14
C ILE A 227 9.75 2.06 9.58
N PHE A 228 10.14 3.20 9.01
CA PHE A 228 9.57 4.50 9.36
C PHE A 228 8.06 4.59 9.08
N PHE A 229 7.62 4.22 7.88
CA PHE A 229 6.20 4.21 7.55
C PHE A 229 5.43 3.16 8.34
N ASP A 230 6.04 2.01 8.61
CA ASP A 230 5.42 0.95 9.41
C ASP A 230 5.16 1.41 10.84
N LEU A 231 6.10 2.10 11.47
CA LEU A 231 5.91 2.69 12.80
C LEU A 231 4.77 3.72 12.81
N ILE A 232 4.63 4.53 11.75
CA ILE A 232 3.49 5.44 11.59
C ILE A 232 2.18 4.64 11.52
N PHE A 233 2.11 3.61 10.68
CA PHE A 233 0.90 2.81 10.53
C PHE A 233 0.55 2.04 11.80
N MET A 234 1.53 1.48 12.50
CA MET A 234 1.35 0.82 13.79
C MET A 234 0.83 1.81 14.84
N THR A 235 1.36 3.05 14.86
CA THR A 235 0.88 4.12 15.73
C THR A 235 -0.56 4.50 15.40
N GLN A 236 -0.89 4.71 14.12
CA GLN A 236 -2.25 4.99 13.68
C GLN A 236 -3.21 3.85 14.06
N HIS A 237 -2.78 2.59 13.96
CA HIS A 237 -3.63 1.42 14.17
C HIS A 237 -3.84 1.06 15.65
N TYR A 238 -2.78 1.04 16.45
CA TYR A 238 -2.82 0.57 17.84
C TYR A 238 -3.01 1.70 18.87
N ILE A 239 -2.59 2.92 18.55
CA ILE A 239 -2.60 4.04 19.49
C ILE A 239 -3.73 5.02 19.13
N LEU A 240 -3.66 5.64 17.95
CA LEU A 240 -4.57 6.74 17.59
C LEU A 240 -5.99 6.26 17.25
N TYR A 241 -6.12 5.24 16.39
CA TYR A 241 -7.41 4.79 15.84
C TYR A 241 -7.76 3.36 16.30
N ARG A 242 -7.56 3.09 17.60
CA ARG A 242 -7.84 1.77 18.21
C ARG A 242 -9.34 1.43 18.27
N ASN A 243 -10.18 2.44 18.49
CA ASN A 243 -11.63 2.29 18.67
C ASN A 243 -12.37 2.48 17.33
N ARG A 244 -11.93 1.76 16.30
CA ARG A 244 -12.51 1.82 14.95
C ARG A 244 -13.57 0.73 14.79
N GLU A 245 -14.66 1.05 14.12
CA GLU A 245 -15.67 0.06 13.73
C GLU A 245 -15.57 -0.21 12.23
N ASP A 246 -15.56 -1.49 11.84
CA ASP A 246 -15.60 -1.89 10.43
C ASP A 246 -17.06 -2.11 10.00
N SER A 247 -17.73 -1.04 9.62
CA SER A 247 -19.12 -1.09 9.11
C SER A 247 -19.27 -1.89 7.81
N TYR A 248 -18.16 -2.30 7.19
CA TYR A 248 -18.12 -3.04 5.92
C TYR A 248 -17.69 -4.50 6.09
N ALA A 249 -17.46 -4.97 7.32
CA ALA A 249 -17.20 -6.38 7.56
C ALA A 249 -18.51 -7.18 7.35
N PRO A 250 -18.51 -8.27 6.56
CA PRO A 250 -19.65 -9.19 6.51
C PRO A 250 -20.02 -9.68 7.92
N VAL A 251 -21.32 -9.88 8.15
CA VAL A 251 -21.89 -10.28 9.45
C VAL A 251 -21.17 -11.49 10.04
N SER A 252 -20.80 -12.46 9.20
CA SER A 252 -20.04 -13.66 9.62
C SER A 252 -18.67 -13.35 10.26
N MET A 253 -18.00 -12.26 9.85
CA MET A 253 -16.74 -11.81 10.49
C MET A 253 -16.99 -11.06 11.80
N VAL A 254 -18.11 -10.33 11.90
CA VAL A 254 -18.50 -9.64 13.14
C VAL A 254 -18.91 -10.66 14.21
N GLU A 255 -19.65 -11.70 13.83
CA GLU A 255 -20.07 -12.79 14.72
C GLU A 255 -18.86 -13.58 15.24
N SER A 256 -17.92 -13.97 14.38
CA SER A 256 -16.66 -14.63 14.79
C SER A 256 -15.86 -13.79 15.78
N ASN A 257 -15.66 -12.49 15.50
CA ASN A 257 -14.95 -11.59 16.40
C ASN A 257 -15.71 -11.36 17.72
N GLY A 258 -17.05 -11.36 17.66
CA GLY A 258 -17.93 -11.27 18.83
C GLY A 258 -17.87 -12.50 19.72
N GLU A 259 -17.78 -13.70 19.14
CA GLU A 259 -17.55 -14.95 19.87
C GLU A 259 -16.16 -15.04 20.49
N GLU A 260 -15.11 -14.59 19.79
CA GLU A 260 -13.76 -14.48 20.36
C GLU A 260 -13.69 -13.46 21.50
N LYS A 261 -14.30 -12.27 21.33
CA LYS A 261 -14.42 -11.29 22.43
C LYS A 261 -15.20 -11.87 23.61
N LYS A 262 -16.28 -12.62 23.38
CA LYS A 262 -17.03 -13.30 24.46
C LYS A 262 -16.18 -14.37 25.16
N LYS A 263 -15.38 -15.15 24.42
CA LYS A 263 -14.45 -16.14 25.01
C LYS A 263 -13.31 -15.49 25.80
N GLY A 264 -12.74 -14.39 25.31
CA GLY A 264 -11.74 -13.60 26.04
C GLY A 264 -12.31 -12.91 27.28
N LEU A 265 -13.56 -12.45 27.21
CA LEU A 265 -14.28 -11.87 28.36
C LEU A 265 -14.70 -12.93 29.39
N LEU A 266 -14.95 -14.18 28.96
CA LEU A 266 -15.22 -15.33 29.85
C LEU A 266 -13.98 -15.83 30.60
N LEU A 267 -12.76 -15.43 30.19
CA LEU A 267 -11.50 -15.79 30.87
C LEU A 267 -11.02 -14.71 31.86
N LEU A 268 -11.72 -13.58 31.96
CA LEU A 268 -11.46 -12.54 32.97
C LEU A 268 -12.55 -12.61 34.05
N PRO A 269 -12.22 -12.45 35.34
CA PRO A 269 -13.24 -12.37 36.38
C PRO A 269 -14.12 -11.14 36.11
N THR A 270 -15.36 -11.43 35.73
CA THR A 270 -16.55 -10.57 35.66
C THR A 270 -16.36 -9.10 36.05
N TYR A 271 -16.45 -8.19 35.07
CA TYR A 271 -16.95 -6.84 35.29
C TYR A 271 -17.82 -6.37 34.11
N THR A 272 -19.11 -6.16 34.44
CA THR A 272 -20.09 -5.22 33.85
C THR A 272 -20.73 -5.55 32.49
N LYS A 273 -21.98 -6.04 32.56
CA LYS A 273 -23.05 -5.82 31.58
C LYS A 273 -23.55 -4.37 31.72
N LEU A 274 -23.47 -3.56 30.65
CA LEU A 274 -24.44 -2.48 30.42
C LEU A 274 -24.49 -2.12 28.93
N ASN A 275 -25.70 -1.91 28.42
CA ASN A 275 -26.09 -1.42 27.09
C ASN A 275 -26.16 -2.42 25.94
N TYR A 276 -27.23 -3.22 25.92
CA TYR A 276 -27.78 -3.82 24.70
C TYR A 276 -29.33 -3.81 24.67
N MET A 277 -29.98 -2.89 25.38
CA MET A 277 -31.44 -2.94 25.57
C MET A 277 -32.14 -1.59 25.40
N THR A 278 -31.81 -0.84 24.35
CA THR A 278 -32.51 0.44 24.05
C THR A 278 -32.70 0.76 22.57
N PHE A 279 -32.77 -0.25 21.69
CA PHE A 279 -33.06 -0.01 20.27
C PHE A 279 -34.00 -1.05 19.66
N GLN A 280 -35.02 -1.48 20.40
CA GLN A 280 -36.19 -2.16 19.83
C GLN A 280 -37.40 -1.90 20.73
N HIS A 281 -38.03 -0.73 20.57
CA HIS A 281 -39.46 -0.46 20.78
C HIS A 281 -39.65 1.05 20.70
N GLU A 282 -39.94 1.56 19.50
CA GLU A 282 -40.96 2.59 19.34
C GLU A 282 -41.56 2.44 17.95
N ASP A 283 -42.85 2.10 17.99
CA ASP A 283 -43.67 1.57 16.91
C ASP A 283 -44.05 2.61 15.85
N GLY A 284 -44.42 2.09 14.69
CA GLY A 284 -45.03 2.85 13.62
C GLY A 284 -46.36 3.51 14.02
N ALA A 285 -46.59 4.69 13.46
CA ALA A 285 -47.92 5.24 13.26
C ALA A 285 -47.93 6.07 11.97
N GLN A 286 -48.73 5.60 11.01
CA GLN A 286 -49.19 6.36 9.85
C GLN A 286 -49.83 7.68 10.28
N ARG A 287 -49.62 8.76 9.50
CA ARG A 287 -50.64 9.79 9.18
C ARG A 287 -50.11 10.79 8.14
N THR A 288 -50.70 10.76 6.95
CA THR A 288 -50.84 11.91 6.04
C THR A 288 -51.82 12.94 6.61
N PRO A 289 -51.77 14.20 6.15
CA PRO A 289 -53.03 14.89 5.84
C PRO A 289 -53.01 15.68 4.53
N GLU A 290 -54.05 15.48 3.71
CA GLU A 290 -54.49 16.35 2.62
C GLU A 290 -55.46 17.45 3.13
N VAL A 291 -55.22 18.69 2.67
CA VAL A 291 -56.12 19.75 2.14
C VAL A 291 -57.56 19.96 2.70
N MET A 292 -57.89 21.22 3.09
CA MET A 292 -59.11 22.04 2.76
C MET A 292 -59.16 23.29 3.68
N THR A 293 -59.01 24.55 3.26
CA THR A 293 -59.82 25.51 2.44
C THR A 293 -60.45 26.64 3.28
N ASP A 294 -60.14 27.88 2.86
CA ASP A 294 -61.03 29.02 2.60
C ASP A 294 -61.28 30.19 3.59
N LEU A 295 -61.32 31.38 2.94
CA LEU A 295 -61.94 32.70 3.27
C LEU A 295 -61.12 33.69 4.13
N GLU A 296 -60.96 34.97 3.80
CA GLU A 296 -61.36 35.83 2.66
C GLU A 296 -60.69 37.21 2.83
N MET A 297 -60.50 37.97 1.73
CA MET A 297 -60.74 39.44 1.58
C MET A 297 -59.73 40.15 0.66
N GLY A 298 -60.24 40.74 -0.42
CA GLY A 298 -59.81 42.06 -0.89
C GLY A 298 -59.49 42.21 -2.39
N ALA A 299 -60.50 42.55 -3.20
CA ALA A 299 -60.55 43.50 -4.33
C ALA A 299 -59.29 43.71 -5.23
N GLY A 300 -59.35 43.75 -6.56
CA GLY A 300 -60.43 44.08 -7.50
C GLY A 300 -59.88 44.12 -8.94
N GLU A 301 -60.80 44.15 -9.89
CA GLU A 301 -60.62 44.14 -11.34
C GLU A 301 -59.79 45.32 -11.91
N ASN A 302 -58.99 45.09 -12.97
CA ASN A 302 -59.26 45.65 -14.31
C ASN A 302 -58.16 45.36 -15.37
N ARG A 303 -58.59 44.62 -16.40
CA ARG A 303 -58.37 44.63 -17.86
C ARG A 303 -57.19 45.33 -18.59
N PRO A 304 -56.94 44.94 -19.88
CA PRO A 304 -55.66 45.03 -20.60
C PRO A 304 -55.62 45.99 -21.81
N SER A 305 -54.42 46.25 -22.35
CA SER A 305 -54.09 46.70 -23.75
C SER A 305 -52.64 47.26 -23.72
N SER A 306 -51.73 47.18 -24.69
CA SER A 306 -51.82 47.01 -26.16
C SER A 306 -50.42 46.70 -26.74
N GLN A 307 -50.43 45.89 -27.80
CA GLN A 307 -49.62 45.93 -29.04
C GLN A 307 -48.55 47.04 -29.19
N HIS A 308 -47.30 46.68 -29.54
CA HIS A 308 -46.83 46.58 -30.92
C HIS A 308 -45.47 45.85 -30.99
#